data_AF-A0A0U1M6L7-F1
#
_entry.id   AF-A0A0U1M6L7-F1
#
_cell.length_a   1.000
_cell.length_b   1.000
_cell.length_c   1.000
_cell.angle_alpha   90.00
_cell.angle_beta   90.00
_cell.angle_gamma   90.00
#
_symmetry.space_group_name_H-M   'P 1'
#
loop_
_entity.id
_entity.type
_entity.pdbx_description
1 polymer ?
#
loop_
_entity_poly.entity_id
_entity_poly.type
_entity_poly.pdbx_seq_one_letter_code
_entity_poly.pdbx_strand_id
1 'polypeptide(L)'
;MDFSRYGIPNKEWLELVAGNPAVGRDASISIDHLGAAELRAAVNSVRETESKRLINQSNLAHKINIQTLYIPSRSGHSIPLRRYSPNDSRESRSGLIYFHGGGYLFGSEGTNDYHCAKMADSLGVKVLSVIYRHTPDWQHPAQHEDALDALVYIKANASNLGIDEGVGVLGISAGAGLAAAITISELEMPEDRFIKGVVLGIPWLIHVENYPFELFAEPHLSSQQQCREAPVIPWPRLKMFSDLLHANKCDPQLNVALAPNESLRRFPRTAILVAGMDPLRDDGLVLATKLQSLGVPTNVSVFPGLPHGFSRWADLPASKAFNSRMLDCIRWTLGLDECLKDNFEDWYEYTDK
;
A
#
# COMPACT_ATOMS: atom_id res chain seq x y z
N MET A 1 10.83 -5.57 21.02
CA MET A 1 10.43 -6.49 19.92
C MET A 1 11.68 -6.86 19.13
N ASP A 2 11.69 -8.01 18.47
CA ASP A 2 12.76 -8.41 17.55
C ASP A 2 12.15 -9.16 16.36
N PHE A 3 12.27 -8.56 15.18
CA PHE A 3 11.78 -9.09 13.90
C PHE A 3 12.91 -9.37 12.92
N SER A 4 14.17 -9.31 13.38
CA SER A 4 15.37 -9.37 12.55
C SER A 4 15.48 -10.67 11.75
N ARG A 5 14.89 -11.78 12.23
CA ARG A 5 14.83 -13.06 11.54
C ARG A 5 14.21 -12.97 10.14
N TYR A 6 13.27 -12.05 9.92
CA TYR A 6 12.63 -11.87 8.61
C TYR A 6 13.51 -11.12 7.62
N GLY A 7 14.55 -10.40 8.09
CA GLY A 7 15.45 -9.63 7.23
C GLY A 7 16.48 -10.46 6.47
N ILE A 8 16.62 -11.74 6.78
CA ILE A 8 17.62 -12.62 6.16
C ILE A 8 17.13 -13.03 4.77
N PRO A 9 17.89 -12.77 3.68
CA PRO A 9 17.52 -13.16 2.32
C PRO A 9 17.12 -14.63 2.21
N ASN A 10 16.00 -14.91 1.54
CA ASN A 10 15.54 -16.27 1.31
C ASN A 10 16.15 -16.87 0.03
N LYS A 11 15.93 -18.17 -0.20
CA LYS A 11 16.54 -18.89 -1.31
C LYS A 11 16.08 -18.35 -2.66
N GLU A 12 14.78 -18.12 -2.83
CA GLU A 12 14.21 -17.60 -4.08
C GLU A 12 14.84 -16.25 -4.47
N TRP A 13 15.05 -15.36 -3.50
CA TRP A 13 15.69 -14.07 -3.74
C TRP A 13 17.14 -14.23 -4.16
N LEU A 14 17.91 -15.06 -3.46
CA LEU A 14 19.32 -15.31 -3.77
C LEU A 14 19.49 -15.91 -5.17
N GLU A 15 18.62 -16.84 -5.56
CA GLU A 15 18.61 -17.43 -6.90
C GLU A 15 18.26 -16.41 -7.99
N LEU A 16 17.26 -15.55 -7.76
CA LEU A 16 16.91 -14.48 -8.69
C LEU A 16 18.09 -13.51 -8.89
N VAL A 17 18.77 -13.12 -7.81
CA VAL A 17 19.93 -12.22 -7.88
C VAL A 17 21.13 -12.91 -8.56
N ALA A 18 21.35 -14.21 -8.31
CA ALA A 18 22.41 -14.96 -8.98
C ALA A 18 22.17 -15.05 -10.50
N GLY A 19 20.91 -15.27 -10.92
CA GLY A 19 20.52 -15.30 -12.33
C GLY A 19 20.44 -13.92 -12.99
N ASN A 20 20.20 -12.87 -12.21
CA ASN A 20 20.13 -11.49 -12.69
C ASN A 20 20.75 -10.51 -11.67
N PRO A 21 22.09 -10.32 -11.69
CA PRO A 21 22.78 -9.48 -10.71
C PRO A 21 22.40 -7.99 -10.73
N ALA A 22 21.64 -7.53 -11.73
CA ALA A 22 21.07 -6.18 -11.74
C ALA A 22 19.91 -6.06 -10.73
N VAL A 23 19.14 -7.13 -10.51
CA VAL A 23 18.03 -7.16 -9.53
C VAL A 23 18.52 -6.90 -8.10
N GLY A 24 19.65 -7.51 -7.72
CA GLY A 24 20.22 -7.36 -6.37
C GLY A 24 20.95 -6.03 -6.14
N ARG A 25 21.30 -5.31 -7.20
CA ARG A 25 21.94 -3.98 -7.15
C ARG A 25 20.96 -2.83 -7.35
N ASP A 26 19.67 -3.16 -7.35
CA ASP A 26 18.59 -2.28 -7.79
C ASP A 26 18.70 -1.96 -9.29
N ALA A 27 18.04 -2.76 -10.12
CA ALA A 27 17.80 -2.42 -11.52
C ALA A 27 16.87 -1.19 -11.66
N SER A 28 16.57 -0.45 -10.58
CA SER A 28 16.35 0.98 -10.71
C SER A 28 17.65 1.58 -11.24
N ILE A 29 17.70 1.75 -12.56
CA ILE A 29 18.39 2.77 -13.33
C ILE A 29 19.47 3.54 -12.53
N SER A 30 20.67 3.72 -13.08
CA SER A 30 21.55 4.79 -12.62
C SER A 30 20.81 6.12 -12.81
N ILE A 31 19.96 6.51 -11.86
CA ILE A 31 19.05 7.67 -11.88
C ILE A 31 19.01 8.37 -10.54
N ASP A 32 19.74 7.88 -9.54
CA ASP A 32 19.90 8.60 -8.27
C ASP A 32 20.65 9.94 -8.49
N HIS A 33 21.22 10.16 -9.68
CA HIS A 33 21.75 11.45 -10.12
C HIS A 33 20.69 12.37 -10.77
N LEU A 34 19.50 11.87 -11.10
CA LEU A 34 18.42 12.66 -11.70
C LEU A 34 17.74 13.54 -10.65
N GLY A 35 17.21 14.68 -11.08
CA GLY A 35 16.30 15.46 -10.25
C GLY A 35 14.99 14.70 -9.98
N ALA A 36 14.32 15.02 -8.87
CA ALA A 36 13.09 14.32 -8.46
C ALA A 36 11.99 14.27 -9.56
N ALA A 37 11.86 15.33 -10.37
CA ALA A 37 10.89 15.39 -11.46
C ALA A 37 11.24 14.43 -12.62
N GLU A 38 12.52 14.35 -13.00
CA GLU A 38 13.01 13.45 -14.06
C GLU A 38 12.93 11.99 -13.60
N LEU A 39 13.30 11.74 -12.34
CA LEU A 39 13.15 10.46 -11.67
C LEU A 39 11.68 9.99 -11.70
N ARG A 40 10.75 10.87 -11.36
CA ARG A 40 9.31 10.60 -11.42
C ARG A 40 8.84 10.27 -12.84
N ALA A 41 9.26 11.03 -13.84
CA ALA A 41 8.89 10.79 -15.22
C ALA A 41 9.41 9.42 -15.73
N ALA A 42 10.68 9.10 -15.45
CA ALA A 42 11.30 7.85 -15.85
C ALA A 42 10.61 6.63 -15.22
N VAL A 43 10.39 6.65 -13.90
CA VAL A 43 9.75 5.54 -13.18
C VAL A 43 8.29 5.37 -13.59
N ASN A 44 7.54 6.46 -13.75
CA ASN A 44 6.15 6.39 -14.20
C ASN A 44 6.04 5.81 -15.61
N SER A 45 6.90 6.22 -16.54
CA SER A 45 6.92 5.72 -17.92
C SER A 45 7.11 4.20 -17.99
N VAL A 46 8.05 3.66 -17.21
CA VAL A 46 8.29 2.21 -17.12
C VAL A 46 7.06 1.49 -16.57
N ARG A 47 6.49 1.98 -15.46
CA ARG A 47 5.30 1.40 -14.83
C ARG A 47 4.08 1.41 -15.73
N GLU A 48 3.84 2.52 -16.44
CA GLU A 48 2.72 2.64 -17.39
C GLU A 48 2.88 1.70 -18.58
N THR A 49 4.08 1.59 -19.13
CA THR A 49 4.37 0.68 -20.25
C THR A 49 4.10 -0.77 -19.85
N GLU A 50 4.59 -1.17 -18.68
CA GLU A 50 4.38 -2.51 -18.16
C GLU A 50 2.91 -2.79 -17.82
N SER A 51 2.22 -1.83 -17.21
CA SER A 51 0.80 -1.91 -16.89
C SER A 51 -0.05 -2.12 -18.16
N LYS A 52 0.21 -1.34 -19.23
CA LYS A 52 -0.44 -1.50 -20.54
C LYS A 52 -0.18 -2.88 -21.14
N ARG A 53 1.08 -3.35 -21.07
CA ARG A 53 1.47 -4.68 -21.57
C ARG A 53 0.69 -5.79 -20.87
N LEU A 54 0.60 -5.73 -19.54
CA LEU A 54 -0.07 -6.75 -18.73
C LEU A 54 -1.60 -6.74 -18.88
N ILE A 55 -2.22 -5.57 -19.05
CA ILE A 55 -3.66 -5.47 -19.39
C ILE A 55 -3.97 -6.22 -20.68
N ASN A 56 -3.17 -5.99 -21.73
CA ASN A 56 -3.37 -6.63 -23.03
C ASN A 56 -3.18 -8.15 -22.94
N GLN A 57 -2.15 -8.62 -22.22
CA GLN A 57 -1.89 -10.05 -22.04
C GLN A 57 -2.96 -10.77 -21.22
N SER A 58 -3.61 -10.07 -20.29
CA SER A 58 -4.59 -10.65 -19.37
C SER A 58 -6.04 -10.54 -19.87
N ASN A 59 -6.25 -10.00 -21.07
CA ASN A 59 -7.57 -9.73 -21.66
C ASN A 59 -8.45 -8.83 -20.77
N LEU A 60 -7.86 -8.02 -19.89
CA LEU A 60 -8.61 -7.22 -18.91
C LEU A 60 -9.36 -6.05 -19.55
N ALA A 61 -8.89 -5.55 -20.69
CA ALA A 61 -9.55 -4.48 -21.44
C ALA A 61 -10.99 -4.81 -21.86
N HIS A 62 -11.30 -6.10 -22.03
CA HIS A 62 -12.65 -6.56 -22.38
C HIS A 62 -13.52 -6.86 -21.17
N LYS A 63 -12.92 -6.95 -19.98
CA LYS A 63 -13.60 -7.35 -18.74
C LYS A 63 -13.88 -6.16 -17.82
N ILE A 64 -13.05 -5.12 -17.89
CA ILE A 64 -13.08 -3.99 -16.97
C ILE A 64 -13.28 -2.70 -17.76
N ASN A 65 -14.28 -1.91 -17.36
CA ASN A 65 -14.43 -0.53 -17.76
C ASN A 65 -13.52 0.35 -16.88
N ILE A 66 -12.62 1.10 -17.52
CA ILE A 66 -11.71 2.04 -16.87
C ILE A 66 -12.12 3.46 -17.23
N GLN A 67 -12.44 4.26 -16.22
CA GLN A 67 -12.85 5.66 -16.39
C GLN A 67 -12.21 6.55 -15.33
N THR A 68 -11.70 7.71 -15.72
CA THR A 68 -11.27 8.74 -14.77
C THR A 68 -12.44 9.68 -14.48
N LEU A 69 -12.76 9.83 -13.19
CA LEU A 69 -13.61 10.88 -12.66
C LEU A 69 -12.72 11.98 -12.10
N TYR A 70 -13.18 13.22 -12.12
CA TYR A 70 -12.46 14.38 -11.60
C TYR A 70 -13.27 14.94 -10.43
N ILE A 71 -12.79 14.71 -9.21
CA ILE A 71 -13.52 15.05 -7.99
C ILE A 71 -12.99 16.37 -7.40
N PRO A 72 -13.84 17.18 -6.74
CA PRO A 72 -13.40 18.43 -6.12
C PRO A 72 -12.61 18.15 -4.84
N SER A 73 -11.60 18.97 -4.58
CA SER A 73 -10.89 19.04 -3.30
C SER A 73 -11.35 20.23 -2.46
N ARG A 74 -10.99 20.25 -1.18
CA ARG A 74 -11.18 21.38 -0.25
C ARG A 74 -10.50 22.67 -0.71
N SER A 75 -9.42 22.56 -1.49
CA SER A 75 -8.62 23.69 -1.97
C SER A 75 -8.99 24.12 -3.41
N GLY A 76 -10.06 23.54 -3.97
CA GLY A 76 -10.61 23.93 -5.27
C GLY A 76 -9.90 23.33 -6.49
N HIS A 77 -8.83 22.56 -6.31
CA HIS A 77 -8.24 21.77 -7.39
C HIS A 77 -9.03 20.48 -7.60
N SER A 78 -8.82 19.82 -8.75
CA SER A 78 -9.46 18.53 -9.05
C SER A 78 -8.52 17.36 -8.81
N ILE A 79 -9.02 16.33 -8.13
CA ILE A 79 -8.32 15.08 -7.87
C ILE A 79 -8.81 14.04 -8.90
N PRO A 80 -7.92 13.42 -9.70
CA PRO A 80 -8.30 12.29 -10.55
C PRO A 80 -8.63 11.05 -9.69
N LEU A 81 -9.83 10.52 -9.88
CA LEU A 81 -10.31 9.28 -9.28
C LEU A 81 -10.52 8.26 -10.39
N ARG A 82 -9.56 7.34 -10.55
CA ARG A 82 -9.59 6.35 -11.61
C ARG A 82 -10.38 5.13 -11.16
N ARG A 83 -11.53 4.93 -11.80
CA ARG A 83 -12.51 3.88 -11.51
C ARG A 83 -12.32 2.69 -12.44
N TYR A 84 -12.32 1.50 -11.85
CA TYR A 84 -12.27 0.21 -12.52
C TYR A 84 -13.53 -0.56 -12.15
N SER A 85 -14.42 -0.78 -13.11
CA SER A 85 -15.69 -1.48 -12.91
C SER A 85 -15.71 -2.77 -13.72
N PRO A 86 -16.05 -3.93 -13.13
CA PRO A 86 -16.34 -5.14 -13.88
C PRO A 86 -17.50 -4.91 -14.87
N ASN A 87 -17.38 -5.44 -16.09
CA ASN A 87 -18.43 -5.31 -17.12
C ASN A 87 -19.64 -6.22 -16.84
N ASP A 88 -19.46 -7.30 -16.08
CA ASP A 88 -20.52 -8.27 -15.76
C ASP A 88 -21.39 -7.81 -14.58
N SER A 89 -22.65 -8.27 -14.55
CA SER A 89 -23.68 -7.92 -13.55
C SER A 89 -23.45 -8.44 -12.12
N ARG A 90 -22.27 -8.99 -11.81
CA ARG A 90 -21.89 -9.47 -10.47
C ARG A 90 -21.31 -8.34 -9.59
N GLU A 91 -21.77 -7.11 -9.79
CA GLU A 91 -21.21 -5.98 -9.05
C GLU A 91 -21.61 -6.08 -7.58
N SER A 92 -20.63 -6.35 -6.71
CA SER A 92 -20.77 -6.07 -5.29
C SER A 92 -21.13 -4.59 -5.11
N ARG A 93 -22.01 -4.31 -4.14
CA ARG A 93 -22.28 -2.95 -3.68
C ARG A 93 -21.21 -2.46 -2.69
N SER A 94 -20.18 -3.27 -2.42
CA SER A 94 -18.95 -2.82 -1.76
C SER A 94 -17.92 -2.33 -2.78
N GLY A 95 -17.11 -1.36 -2.40
CA GLY A 95 -16.01 -0.84 -3.23
C GLY A 95 -14.65 -0.98 -2.56
N LEU A 96 -13.59 -0.68 -3.30
CA LEU A 96 -12.22 -0.64 -2.80
C LEU A 96 -11.60 0.71 -3.16
N ILE A 97 -11.26 1.52 -2.16
CA ILE A 97 -10.40 2.68 -2.37
C ILE A 97 -8.97 2.20 -2.43
N TYR A 98 -8.21 2.63 -3.44
CA TYR A 98 -6.82 2.27 -3.63
C TYR A 98 -5.90 3.49 -3.61
N PHE A 99 -4.84 3.41 -2.80
CA PHE A 99 -3.75 4.37 -2.77
C PHE A 99 -2.45 3.71 -3.24
N HIS A 100 -1.91 4.20 -4.34
CA HIS A 100 -0.71 3.64 -4.92
C HIS A 100 0.54 3.90 -4.08
N GLY A 101 1.55 3.03 -4.22
CA GLY A 101 2.89 3.29 -3.69
C GLY A 101 3.73 4.17 -4.61
N GLY A 102 4.88 4.60 -4.10
CA GLY A 102 5.81 5.46 -4.84
C GLY A 102 6.56 6.49 -4.01
N GLY A 103 6.64 6.33 -2.68
CA GLY A 103 7.35 7.27 -1.81
C GLY A 103 6.81 8.71 -1.88
N TYR A 104 5.51 8.87 -2.13
CA TYR A 104 4.84 10.16 -2.40
C TYR A 104 5.35 10.94 -3.63
N LEU A 105 6.38 10.43 -4.32
CA LEU A 105 6.96 10.99 -5.54
C LEU A 105 6.39 10.36 -6.81
N PHE A 106 6.17 9.05 -6.83
CA PHE A 106 5.76 8.33 -8.04
C PHE A 106 4.28 8.02 -8.05
N GLY A 107 3.72 7.90 -9.25
CA GLY A 107 2.31 7.65 -9.49
C GLY A 107 1.78 8.44 -10.68
N SER A 108 0.83 7.84 -11.36
CA SER A 108 -0.01 8.48 -12.36
C SER A 108 -1.29 7.65 -12.51
N GLU A 109 -2.25 8.16 -13.26
CA GLU A 109 -3.43 7.41 -13.67
C GLU A 109 -3.09 6.02 -14.23
N GLY A 110 -2.08 5.89 -15.09
CA GLY A 110 -1.78 4.63 -15.78
C GLY A 110 -0.88 3.66 -15.01
N THR A 111 -0.12 4.14 -14.02
CA THR A 111 0.95 3.36 -13.37
C THR A 111 0.49 2.07 -12.69
N ASN A 112 -0.78 1.97 -12.28
CA ASN A 112 -1.33 0.80 -11.59
C ASN A 112 -2.59 0.23 -12.26
N ASP A 113 -2.87 0.61 -13.51
CA ASP A 113 -4.06 0.14 -14.23
C ASP A 113 -4.20 -1.38 -14.20
N TYR A 114 -3.12 -2.11 -14.47
CA TYR A 114 -3.13 -3.57 -14.43
C TYR A 114 -3.55 -4.11 -13.06
N HIS A 115 -2.93 -3.64 -11.97
CA HIS A 115 -3.21 -4.14 -10.63
C HIS A 115 -4.65 -3.82 -10.20
N CYS A 116 -5.11 -2.58 -10.44
CA CYS A 116 -6.47 -2.18 -10.12
C CYS A 116 -7.52 -2.95 -10.93
N ALA A 117 -7.31 -3.09 -12.25
CA ALA A 117 -8.19 -3.88 -13.11
C ALA A 117 -8.20 -5.36 -12.70
N LYS A 118 -7.04 -5.92 -12.35
CA LYS A 118 -6.94 -7.32 -11.89
C LYS A 118 -7.68 -7.54 -10.56
N MET A 119 -7.59 -6.60 -9.63
CA MET A 119 -8.35 -6.63 -8.38
C MET A 119 -9.86 -6.55 -8.65
N ALA A 120 -10.30 -5.60 -9.50
CA ALA A 120 -11.70 -5.47 -9.87
C ALA A 120 -12.25 -6.78 -10.49
N ASP A 121 -11.53 -7.37 -11.44
CA ASP A 121 -11.89 -8.64 -12.10
C ASP A 121 -11.97 -9.81 -11.10
N SER A 122 -10.95 -9.93 -10.24
CA SER A 122 -10.80 -11.10 -9.34
C SER A 122 -11.72 -11.06 -8.13
N LEU A 123 -12.22 -9.88 -7.76
CA LEU A 123 -13.04 -9.65 -6.57
C LEU A 123 -14.50 -9.32 -6.91
N GLY A 124 -14.80 -8.91 -8.14
CA GLY A 124 -16.15 -8.45 -8.52
C GLY A 124 -16.56 -7.16 -7.82
N VAL A 125 -15.59 -6.31 -7.46
CA VAL A 125 -15.83 -5.01 -6.78
C VAL A 125 -15.34 -3.86 -7.65
N LYS A 126 -15.92 -2.68 -7.44
CA LYS A 126 -15.40 -1.44 -8.04
C LYS A 126 -14.14 -1.01 -7.31
N VAL A 127 -13.07 -0.75 -8.04
CA VAL A 127 -11.83 -0.20 -7.49
C VAL A 127 -11.74 1.28 -7.86
N LEU A 128 -11.48 2.12 -6.87
CA LEU A 128 -11.36 3.57 -6.97
C LEU A 128 -9.93 3.99 -6.60
N SER A 129 -9.07 4.13 -7.59
CA SER A 129 -7.68 4.56 -7.40
C SER A 129 -7.60 6.08 -7.31
N VAL A 130 -7.15 6.58 -6.16
CA VAL A 130 -6.98 8.02 -5.93
C VAL A 130 -5.61 8.46 -6.43
N ILE A 131 -5.57 9.41 -7.37
CA ILE A 131 -4.33 9.99 -7.89
C ILE A 131 -4.04 11.27 -7.11
N TYR A 132 -3.49 11.10 -5.91
CA TYR A 132 -3.13 12.20 -5.01
C TYR A 132 -1.94 13.01 -5.56
N ARG A 133 -1.80 14.27 -5.16
CA ARG A 133 -0.69 15.16 -5.58
C ARG A 133 0.68 14.64 -5.13
N HIS A 134 1.71 14.72 -5.98
CA HIS A 134 3.04 14.20 -5.67
C HIS A 134 4.07 15.28 -5.33
N THR A 135 5.04 14.91 -4.50
CA THR A 135 6.28 15.68 -4.35
C THR A 135 7.06 15.69 -5.69
N PRO A 136 8.02 16.61 -5.91
CA PRO A 136 8.34 17.78 -5.09
C PRO A 136 7.34 18.94 -5.22
N ASP A 137 6.44 18.89 -6.21
CA ASP A 137 5.55 20.01 -6.54
C ASP A 137 4.56 20.32 -5.41
N TRP A 138 4.14 19.27 -4.70
CA TRP A 138 3.22 19.37 -3.57
C TRP A 138 3.79 18.64 -2.36
N GLN A 139 4.05 19.40 -1.30
CA GLN A 139 4.61 18.90 -0.05
C GLN A 139 3.48 18.42 0.89
N HIS A 140 3.84 17.78 2.00
CA HIS A 140 2.88 17.42 3.04
C HIS A 140 2.19 18.70 3.58
N PRO A 141 0.86 18.71 3.82
CA PRO A 141 -0.06 17.56 3.87
C PRO A 141 -0.85 17.28 2.58
N ALA A 142 -0.45 17.81 1.41
CA ALA A 142 -1.24 17.74 0.17
C ALA A 142 -1.75 16.32 -0.17
N GLN A 143 -0.91 15.31 -0.01
CA GLN A 143 -1.23 13.91 -0.27
C GLN A 143 -2.36 13.39 0.63
N HIS A 144 -2.31 13.76 1.91
CA HIS A 144 -3.24 13.31 2.94
C HIS A 144 -4.58 14.05 2.83
N GLU A 145 -4.53 15.34 2.45
CA GLU A 145 -5.73 16.10 2.13
C GLU A 145 -6.47 15.49 0.94
N ASP A 146 -5.77 15.17 -0.16
CA ASP A 146 -6.40 14.58 -1.34
C ASP A 146 -7.00 13.21 -1.03
N ALA A 147 -6.31 12.39 -0.23
CA ALA A 147 -6.81 11.10 0.20
C ALA A 147 -8.09 11.21 1.05
N LEU A 148 -8.14 12.20 1.95
CA LEU A 148 -9.30 12.44 2.79
C LEU A 148 -10.47 13.03 2.00
N ASP A 149 -10.21 13.99 1.11
CA ASP A 149 -11.22 14.58 0.23
C ASP A 149 -11.83 13.52 -0.71
N ALA A 150 -11.02 12.58 -1.19
CA ALA A 150 -11.50 11.44 -1.94
C ALA A 150 -12.44 10.55 -1.12
N LEU A 151 -12.09 10.20 0.12
CA LEU A 151 -12.97 9.42 1.00
C LEU A 151 -14.31 10.13 1.21
N VAL A 152 -14.27 11.43 1.54
CA VAL A 152 -15.47 12.24 1.78
C VAL A 152 -16.36 12.29 0.54
N TYR A 153 -15.78 12.53 -0.63
CA TYR A 153 -16.52 12.55 -1.89
C TYR A 153 -17.16 11.20 -2.20
N ILE A 154 -16.40 10.10 -2.06
CA ILE A 154 -16.87 8.75 -2.37
C ILE A 154 -18.02 8.37 -1.43
N LYS A 155 -17.89 8.65 -0.13
CA LYS A 155 -18.95 8.42 0.86
C LYS A 155 -20.22 9.21 0.51
N ALA A 156 -20.09 10.49 0.16
CA ALA A 156 -21.22 11.34 -0.22
C ALA A 156 -21.89 10.95 -1.55
N ASN A 157 -21.17 10.26 -2.43
CA ASN A 157 -21.65 9.85 -3.77
C ASN A 157 -21.77 8.33 -3.92
N ALA A 158 -21.81 7.58 -2.82
CA ALA A 158 -21.77 6.12 -2.77
C ALA A 158 -22.77 5.46 -3.74
N SER A 159 -24.03 5.90 -3.74
CA SER A 159 -25.07 5.36 -4.63
C SER A 159 -24.83 5.64 -6.11
N ASN A 160 -24.33 6.84 -6.45
CA ASN A 160 -23.98 7.17 -7.84
C ASN A 160 -22.77 6.39 -8.33
N LEU A 161 -21.90 5.98 -7.40
CA LEU A 161 -20.75 5.12 -7.68
C LEU A 161 -21.11 3.63 -7.62
N GLY A 162 -22.30 3.26 -7.14
CA GLY A 162 -22.73 1.88 -6.92
C GLY A 162 -21.95 1.17 -5.79
N ILE A 163 -21.68 1.88 -4.70
CA ILE A 163 -20.87 1.46 -3.53
C ILE A 163 -21.65 1.70 -2.22
N ASP A 164 -22.89 1.21 -2.13
CA ASP A 164 -23.79 1.51 -1.00
C ASP A 164 -23.49 0.71 0.28
N GLU A 165 -22.66 -0.34 0.21
CA GLU A 165 -22.35 -1.21 1.35
C GLU A 165 -21.00 -0.89 2.00
N GLY A 166 -20.44 0.29 1.71
CA GLY A 166 -19.14 0.73 2.24
C GLY A 166 -17.94 0.26 1.42
N VAL A 167 -16.76 0.61 1.91
CA VAL A 167 -15.49 0.40 1.21
C VAL A 167 -14.47 -0.37 2.04
N GLY A 168 -13.65 -1.14 1.35
CA GLY A 168 -12.32 -1.48 1.82
C GLY A 168 -11.36 -0.37 1.42
N VAL A 169 -10.30 -0.18 2.19
CA VAL A 169 -9.21 0.73 1.81
C VAL A 169 -7.93 -0.07 1.68
N LEU A 170 -7.31 -0.04 0.51
CA LEU A 170 -6.01 -0.65 0.24
C LEU A 170 -4.99 0.43 -0.03
N GLY A 171 -3.82 0.31 0.58
CA GLY A 171 -2.65 1.11 0.22
C GLY A 171 -1.39 0.28 0.13
N ILE A 172 -0.45 0.70 -0.72
CA ILE A 172 0.87 0.07 -0.87
C ILE A 172 1.96 1.08 -0.50
N SER A 173 2.93 0.71 0.35
CA SER A 173 4.06 1.58 0.71
C SER A 173 3.57 2.92 1.26
N ALA A 174 3.99 4.05 0.68
CA ALA A 174 3.46 5.39 0.99
C ALA A 174 1.92 5.48 0.93
N GLY A 175 1.28 4.78 -0.01
CA GLY A 175 -0.18 4.71 -0.11
C GLY A 175 -0.82 3.95 1.06
N ALA A 176 -0.10 3.02 1.69
CA ALA A 176 -0.57 2.37 2.92
C ALA A 176 -0.58 3.36 4.10
N GLY A 177 0.37 4.29 4.14
CA GLY A 177 0.34 5.44 5.06
C GLY A 177 -0.94 6.26 4.88
N LEU A 178 -1.30 6.60 3.64
CA LEU A 178 -2.55 7.32 3.34
C LEU A 178 -3.78 6.52 3.76
N ALA A 179 -3.84 5.23 3.42
CA ALA A 179 -4.94 4.34 3.79
C ALA A 179 -5.16 4.28 5.31
N ALA A 180 -4.08 4.16 6.08
CA ALA A 180 -4.13 4.11 7.53
C ALA A 180 -4.52 5.49 8.13
N ALA A 181 -3.97 6.59 7.58
CA ALA A 181 -4.26 7.93 8.04
C ALA A 181 -5.73 8.32 7.82
N ILE A 182 -6.30 8.07 6.63
CA ILE A 182 -7.73 8.38 6.39
C ILE A 182 -8.66 7.51 7.24
N THR A 183 -8.22 6.32 7.65
CA THR A 183 -8.97 5.46 8.56
C THR A 183 -9.08 6.10 9.93
N ILE A 184 -8.00 6.69 10.45
CA ILE A 184 -8.05 7.49 11.69
C ILE A 184 -8.96 8.70 11.50
N SER A 185 -8.81 9.44 10.40
CA SER A 185 -9.64 10.62 10.14
C SER A 185 -11.13 10.27 10.10
N GLU A 186 -11.52 9.15 9.48
CA GLU A 186 -12.93 8.69 9.48
C GLU A 186 -13.42 8.34 10.89
N LEU A 187 -12.57 7.77 11.74
CA LEU A 187 -12.93 7.45 13.12
C LEU A 187 -13.27 8.69 13.95
N GLU A 188 -12.71 9.84 13.59
CA GLU A 188 -12.93 11.12 14.27
C GLU A 188 -14.14 11.86 13.69
N MET A 189 -14.67 11.43 12.54
CA MET A 189 -15.88 11.98 11.94
C MET A 189 -17.14 11.56 12.71
N PRO A 190 -18.17 12.42 12.80
CA PRO A 190 -19.41 12.13 13.52
C PRO A 190 -20.34 11.15 12.78
N GLU A 191 -20.17 10.97 11.46
CA GLU A 191 -21.06 10.13 10.66
C GLU A 191 -20.75 8.62 10.75
N ASP A 192 -21.70 7.80 10.28
CA ASP A 192 -21.56 6.34 10.25
C ASP A 192 -20.30 5.88 9.52
N ARG A 193 -19.74 4.77 10.00
CA ARG A 193 -18.55 4.13 9.42
C ARG A 193 -18.82 3.69 7.98
N PHE A 194 -17.95 4.09 7.08
CA PHE A 194 -17.99 3.72 5.67
C PHE A 194 -16.83 2.79 5.30
N ILE A 195 -15.67 2.93 5.96
CA ILE A 195 -14.55 1.99 5.86
C ILE A 195 -14.84 0.74 6.69
N LYS A 196 -15.01 -0.40 5.99
CA LYS A 196 -15.27 -1.72 6.56
C LYS A 196 -14.01 -2.49 6.94
N GLY A 197 -12.90 -2.20 6.26
CA GLY A 197 -11.64 -2.90 6.47
C GLY A 197 -10.49 -2.27 5.70
N VAL A 198 -9.28 -2.54 6.17
CA VAL A 198 -8.06 -1.91 5.68
C VAL A 198 -7.03 -2.96 5.30
N VAL A 199 -6.41 -2.82 4.14
CA VAL A 199 -5.31 -3.66 3.68
C VAL A 199 -4.08 -2.78 3.47
N LEU A 200 -2.99 -3.11 4.16
CA LEU A 200 -1.74 -2.36 4.16
C LEU A 200 -0.63 -3.24 3.58
N GLY A 201 -0.24 -3.01 2.34
CA GLY A 201 0.86 -3.74 1.70
C GLY A 201 2.19 -3.02 1.84
N ILE A 202 3.21 -3.69 2.36
CA ILE A 202 4.59 -3.20 2.57
C ILE A 202 4.61 -1.76 3.11
N PRO A 203 3.93 -1.49 4.24
CA PRO A 203 3.44 -0.15 4.52
C PRO A 203 4.52 0.79 5.08
N TRP A 204 4.45 2.06 4.71
CA TRP A 204 5.23 3.13 5.34
C TRP A 204 4.32 3.89 6.32
N LEU A 205 4.54 3.72 7.62
CA LEU A 205 3.62 4.16 8.68
C LEU A 205 4.30 5.00 9.77
N ILE A 206 5.62 5.13 9.72
CA ILE A 206 6.43 5.90 10.66
C ILE A 206 7.36 6.81 9.86
N HIS A 207 7.37 8.09 10.21
CA HIS A 207 8.32 9.02 9.62
C HIS A 207 9.75 8.56 9.94
N VAL A 208 10.63 8.54 8.96
CA VAL A 208 11.95 7.86 9.05
C VAL A 208 12.83 8.43 10.17
N GLU A 209 12.66 9.73 10.49
CA GLU A 209 13.38 10.44 11.56
C GLU A 209 12.65 10.45 12.92
N ASN A 210 11.48 9.81 13.02
CA ASN A 210 10.71 9.61 14.25
C ASN A 210 10.58 8.11 14.61
N TYR A 211 11.55 7.33 14.14
CA TYR A 211 11.54 5.88 14.28
C TYR A 211 11.78 5.46 15.74
N PRO A 212 10.96 4.56 16.30
CA PRO A 212 10.93 4.27 17.73
C PRO A 212 11.94 3.18 18.13
N PHE A 213 13.24 3.49 18.06
CA PHE A 213 14.31 2.53 18.34
C PHE A 213 14.18 1.85 19.71
N GLU A 214 13.61 2.54 20.69
CA GLU A 214 13.34 2.05 22.04
C GLU A 214 12.34 0.90 22.11
N LEU A 215 11.54 0.65 21.05
CA LEU A 215 10.63 -0.50 21.00
C LEU A 215 11.36 -1.81 20.67
N PHE A 216 12.61 -1.76 20.20
CA PHE A 216 13.36 -2.94 19.76
C PHE A 216 14.32 -3.44 20.85
N ALA A 217 14.64 -4.73 20.81
CA ALA A 217 15.58 -5.33 21.76
C ALA A 217 16.95 -4.63 21.72
N GLU A 218 17.40 -4.29 20.52
CA GLU A 218 18.62 -3.55 20.22
C GLU A 218 18.39 -2.68 18.97
N PRO A 219 18.91 -1.44 18.88
CA PRO A 219 18.69 -0.58 17.71
C PRO A 219 19.13 -1.19 16.37
N HIS A 220 20.23 -1.96 16.38
CA HIS A 220 20.78 -2.58 15.16
C HIS A 220 19.93 -3.74 14.61
N LEU A 221 19.00 -4.28 15.41
CA LEU A 221 18.06 -5.33 14.98
C LEU A 221 16.81 -4.77 14.28
N SER A 222 16.57 -3.46 14.40
CA SER A 222 15.48 -2.80 13.68
C SER A 222 15.67 -2.91 12.16
N SER A 223 14.56 -2.96 11.42
CA SER A 223 14.57 -3.03 9.96
C SER A 223 15.24 -1.82 9.35
N GLN A 224 15.09 -0.64 9.96
CA GLN A 224 15.73 0.59 9.51
C GLN A 224 17.26 0.46 9.47
N GLN A 225 17.87 -0.23 10.44
CA GLN A 225 19.31 -0.44 10.51
C GLN A 225 19.73 -1.70 9.75
N GLN A 226 19.06 -2.83 9.99
CA GLN A 226 19.41 -4.12 9.40
C GLN A 226 19.25 -4.11 7.87
N CYS A 227 18.21 -3.47 7.35
CA CYS A 227 17.85 -3.46 5.93
C CYS A 227 18.24 -2.13 5.26
N ARG A 228 19.21 -1.39 5.82
CA ARG A 228 19.63 -0.07 5.34
C ARG A 228 20.07 -0.08 3.87
N GLU A 229 20.73 -1.15 3.45
CA GLU A 229 21.24 -1.33 2.08
C GLU A 229 20.35 -2.29 1.26
N ALA A 230 19.11 -2.56 1.71
CA ALA A 230 18.21 -3.44 0.99
C ALA A 230 17.90 -2.87 -0.41
N PRO A 231 17.75 -3.74 -1.42
CA PRO A 231 17.47 -3.30 -2.79
C PRO A 231 16.09 -2.65 -2.89
N VAL A 232 15.85 -1.93 -3.99
CA VAL A 232 14.62 -1.17 -4.31
C VAL A 232 14.44 0.13 -3.54
N ILE A 233 14.54 0.11 -2.23
CA ILE A 233 14.49 1.32 -1.39
C ILE A 233 15.55 1.28 -0.30
N PRO A 234 16.83 1.39 -0.65
CA PRO A 234 17.86 1.58 0.37
C PRO A 234 17.59 2.87 1.14
N TRP A 235 18.15 2.99 2.34
CA TRP A 235 17.92 4.11 3.24
C TRP A 235 18.09 5.49 2.61
N PRO A 236 19.12 5.76 1.78
CA PRO A 236 19.24 7.07 1.12
C PRO A 236 18.02 7.44 0.27
N ARG A 237 17.41 6.46 -0.43
CA ARG A 237 16.21 6.68 -1.23
C ARG A 237 14.98 6.94 -0.37
N LEU A 238 14.82 6.16 0.70
CA LEU A 238 13.73 6.36 1.65
C LEU A 238 13.84 7.74 2.34
N LYS A 239 15.05 8.15 2.72
CA LYS A 239 15.33 9.48 3.28
C LYS A 239 15.03 10.59 2.27
N MET A 240 15.42 10.42 1.01
CA MET A 240 15.07 11.36 -0.07
C MET A 240 13.56 11.55 -0.19
N PHE A 241 12.77 10.47 -0.22
CA PHE A 241 11.30 10.59 -0.25
C PHE A 241 10.77 11.35 0.96
N SER A 242 11.31 11.08 2.16
CA SER A 242 10.90 11.77 3.39
C SER A 242 11.23 13.26 3.34
N ASP A 243 12.40 13.63 2.83
CA ASP A 243 12.87 15.01 2.77
C ASP A 243 12.03 15.85 1.80
N LEU A 244 11.61 15.25 0.68
CA LEU A 244 10.72 15.89 -0.30
C LEU A 244 9.33 16.24 0.26
N LEU A 245 8.90 15.60 1.35
CA LEU A 245 7.62 15.93 2.00
C LEU A 245 7.68 17.25 2.78
N HIS A 246 8.86 17.68 3.23
CA HIS A 246 9.04 18.83 4.12
C HIS A 246 8.11 18.82 5.35
N ALA A 247 7.82 17.62 5.86
CA ALA A 247 6.87 17.43 6.95
C ALA A 247 7.53 17.55 8.33
N ASN A 248 6.72 17.84 9.35
CA ASN A 248 7.14 17.63 10.72
C ASN A 248 7.29 16.12 10.97
N LYS A 249 8.46 15.69 11.42
CA LYS A 249 8.73 14.27 11.70
C LYS A 249 7.79 13.65 12.72
N CYS A 250 7.20 14.44 13.62
CA CYS A 250 6.24 13.99 14.62
C CYS A 250 4.78 14.13 14.17
N ASP A 251 4.51 14.50 12.92
CA ASP A 251 3.14 14.65 12.42
C ASP A 251 2.37 13.33 12.54
N PRO A 252 1.18 13.30 13.18
CA PRO A 252 0.45 12.07 13.42
C PRO A 252 0.02 11.36 12.12
N GLN A 253 -0.19 12.09 11.01
CA GLN A 253 -0.58 11.49 9.73
C GLN A 253 0.54 10.66 9.10
N LEU A 254 1.79 10.96 9.44
CA LEU A 254 2.99 10.21 8.99
C LEU A 254 3.47 9.18 10.01
N ASN A 255 2.80 9.08 11.16
CA ASN A 255 3.21 8.24 12.29
C ASN A 255 2.04 7.38 12.81
N VAL A 256 1.20 6.86 11.91
CA VAL A 256 0.00 6.09 12.27
C VAL A 256 0.31 4.86 13.13
N ALA A 257 1.45 4.19 12.91
CA ALA A 257 1.87 3.07 13.77
C ALA A 257 2.21 3.52 15.21
N LEU A 258 2.40 4.82 15.44
CA LEU A 258 2.66 5.43 16.75
C LEU A 258 1.44 6.13 17.33
N ALA A 259 0.27 6.06 16.68
CA ALA A 259 -0.95 6.68 17.17
C ALA A 259 -1.37 6.16 18.56
N PRO A 260 -2.13 6.96 19.34
CA PRO A 260 -2.65 6.54 20.64
C PRO A 260 -3.50 5.27 20.56
N ASN A 261 -3.45 4.47 21.61
CA ASN A 261 -4.18 3.20 21.69
C ASN A 261 -5.71 3.40 21.58
N GLU A 262 -6.23 4.54 22.04
CA GLU A 262 -7.64 4.92 21.96
C GLU A 262 -8.10 5.04 20.51
N SER A 263 -7.27 5.64 19.65
CA SER A 263 -7.54 5.74 18.21
C SER A 263 -7.40 4.36 17.54
N LEU A 264 -6.33 3.62 17.86
CA LEU A 264 -6.05 2.33 17.26
C LEU A 264 -7.08 1.25 17.61
N ARG A 265 -7.64 1.25 18.83
CA ARG A 265 -8.65 0.25 19.26
C ARG A 265 -9.93 0.28 18.41
N ARG A 266 -10.21 1.41 17.75
CA ARG A 266 -11.41 1.59 16.91
C ARG A 266 -11.17 1.23 15.44
N PHE A 267 -9.94 0.84 15.06
CA PHE A 267 -9.63 0.43 13.70
C PHE A 267 -10.58 -0.68 13.24
N PRO A 268 -10.96 -0.65 11.95
CA PRO A 268 -11.68 -1.77 11.37
C PRO A 268 -10.75 -2.98 11.25
N ARG A 269 -11.31 -4.10 10.81
CA ARG A 269 -10.53 -5.29 10.45
C ARG A 269 -9.38 -4.92 9.52
N THR A 270 -8.16 -5.29 9.89
CA THR A 270 -6.94 -4.81 9.21
C THR A 270 -6.04 -5.97 8.78
N ALA A 271 -5.66 -6.01 7.51
CA ALA A 271 -4.68 -6.96 6.99
C ALA A 271 -3.38 -6.23 6.64
N ILE A 272 -2.24 -6.77 7.04
CA ILE A 272 -0.92 -6.16 6.86
C ILE A 272 0.00 -7.18 6.19
N LEU A 273 0.44 -6.87 4.98
CA LEU A 273 1.41 -7.68 4.25
C LEU A 273 2.79 -7.02 4.36
N VAL A 274 3.80 -7.78 4.76
CA VAL A 274 5.13 -7.27 5.10
C VAL A 274 6.20 -8.00 4.30
N ALA A 275 7.13 -7.26 3.70
CA ALA A 275 8.37 -7.80 3.15
C ALA A 275 9.43 -7.85 4.26
N GLY A 276 10.19 -8.93 4.34
CA GLY A 276 11.11 -9.16 5.46
C GLY A 276 12.43 -8.40 5.37
N MET A 277 13.05 -8.37 4.19
CA MET A 277 14.29 -7.63 3.92
C MET A 277 13.97 -6.20 3.44
N ASP A 278 13.16 -5.50 4.22
CA ASP A 278 12.61 -4.19 3.89
C ASP A 278 12.89 -3.21 5.04
N PRO A 279 13.47 -2.02 4.81
CA PRO A 279 13.65 -1.04 5.89
C PRO A 279 12.33 -0.62 6.55
N LEU A 280 11.20 -0.77 5.88
CA LEU A 280 9.84 -0.51 6.39
C LEU A 280 9.16 -1.74 7.00
N ARG A 281 9.86 -2.89 7.11
CA ARG A 281 9.29 -4.13 7.70
C ARG A 281 8.63 -3.84 9.04
N ASP A 282 9.35 -3.14 9.92
CA ASP A 282 8.93 -2.97 11.29
C ASP A 282 7.77 -1.97 11.44
N ASP A 283 7.57 -1.04 10.51
CA ASP A 283 6.41 -0.13 10.50
C ASP A 283 5.10 -0.94 10.55
N GLY A 284 4.99 -1.92 9.66
CA GLY A 284 3.84 -2.83 9.59
C GLY A 284 3.72 -3.72 10.82
N LEU A 285 4.84 -4.29 11.30
CA LEU A 285 4.83 -5.22 12.45
C LEU A 285 4.56 -4.51 13.78
N VAL A 286 5.01 -3.25 13.94
CA VAL A 286 4.68 -2.41 15.11
C VAL A 286 3.19 -2.11 15.15
N LEU A 287 2.60 -1.67 14.03
CA LEU A 287 1.15 -1.43 13.97
C LEU A 287 0.37 -2.74 14.23
N ALA A 288 0.77 -3.84 13.58
CA ALA A 288 0.13 -5.14 13.75
C ALA A 288 0.11 -5.59 15.22
N THR A 289 1.27 -5.52 15.89
CA THR A 289 1.41 -5.91 17.29
C THR A 289 0.49 -5.07 18.19
N LYS A 290 0.42 -3.76 17.94
CA LYS A 290 -0.48 -2.86 18.68
C LYS A 290 -1.94 -3.21 18.45
N LEU A 291 -2.39 -3.33 17.20
CA LEU A 291 -3.77 -3.65 16.85
C LEU A 291 -4.21 -4.98 17.47
N GLN A 292 -3.38 -6.02 17.37
CA GLN A 292 -3.63 -7.32 18.00
C GLN A 292 -3.74 -7.22 19.52
N SER A 293 -2.84 -6.48 20.18
CA SER A 293 -2.90 -6.27 21.64
C SER A 293 -4.14 -5.51 22.11
N LEU A 294 -4.75 -4.72 21.21
CA LEU A 294 -5.98 -3.97 21.47
C LEU A 294 -7.26 -4.76 21.12
N GLY A 295 -7.13 -5.99 20.62
CA GLY A 295 -8.24 -6.85 20.22
C GLY A 295 -8.86 -6.50 18.87
N VAL A 296 -8.16 -5.72 18.03
CA VAL A 296 -8.61 -5.42 16.67
C VAL A 296 -8.36 -6.66 15.80
N PRO A 297 -9.36 -7.17 15.03
CA PRO A 297 -9.16 -8.28 14.10
C PRO A 297 -8.06 -7.94 13.09
N THR A 298 -6.91 -8.59 13.22
CA THR A 298 -5.69 -8.21 12.50
C THR A 298 -5.02 -9.42 11.89
N ASN A 299 -4.88 -9.41 10.56
CA ASN A 299 -4.14 -10.40 9.81
C ASN A 299 -2.74 -9.89 9.46
N VAL A 300 -1.72 -10.70 9.68
CA VAL A 300 -0.34 -10.39 9.28
C VAL A 300 0.16 -11.45 8.31
N SER A 301 0.73 -11.01 7.19
CA SER A 301 1.34 -11.88 6.20
C SER A 301 2.78 -11.43 5.96
N VAL A 302 3.74 -12.19 6.47
CA VAL A 302 5.16 -11.88 6.32
C VAL A 302 5.75 -12.69 5.15
N PHE A 303 6.55 -12.00 4.34
CA PHE A 303 7.33 -12.56 3.23
C PHE A 303 8.82 -12.44 3.58
N PRO A 304 9.39 -13.39 4.33
CA PRO A 304 10.75 -13.31 4.85
C PRO A 304 11.79 -13.23 3.72
N GLY A 305 12.86 -12.46 3.94
CA GLY A 305 14.02 -12.39 3.05
C GLY A 305 13.80 -11.70 1.71
N LEU A 306 12.62 -11.13 1.50
CA LEU A 306 12.26 -10.44 0.25
C LEU A 306 12.31 -8.93 0.45
N PRO A 307 12.79 -8.16 -0.54
CA PRO A 307 12.88 -6.70 -0.44
C PRO A 307 11.56 -6.00 -0.67
N HIS A 308 11.50 -4.72 -0.30
CA HIS A 308 10.35 -3.87 -0.59
C HIS A 308 9.95 -3.92 -2.07
N GLY A 309 8.66 -4.13 -2.34
CA GLY A 309 8.14 -4.14 -3.70
C GLY A 309 8.64 -5.29 -4.58
N PHE A 310 9.06 -6.41 -3.98
CA PHE A 310 9.51 -7.61 -4.69
C PHE A 310 8.50 -8.17 -5.70
N SER A 311 7.21 -7.92 -5.47
CA SER A 311 6.11 -8.40 -6.32
C SER A 311 6.17 -7.91 -7.76
N ARG A 312 7.05 -6.95 -8.08
CA ARG A 312 7.34 -6.49 -9.45
C ARG A 312 8.03 -7.54 -10.33
N TRP A 313 8.70 -8.52 -9.73
CA TRP A 313 9.39 -9.57 -10.49
C TRP A 313 8.45 -10.76 -10.68
N ALA A 314 7.85 -10.86 -11.87
CA ALA A 314 6.83 -11.86 -12.18
C ALA A 314 7.33 -13.32 -12.12
N ASP A 315 8.63 -13.52 -12.35
CA ASP A 315 9.27 -14.84 -12.32
C ASP A 315 9.51 -15.37 -10.90
N LEU A 316 9.43 -14.49 -9.90
CA LEU A 316 9.59 -14.88 -8.50
C LEU A 316 8.31 -15.56 -7.98
N PRO A 317 8.35 -16.81 -7.50
CA PRO A 317 7.18 -17.50 -6.98
C PRO A 317 6.48 -16.72 -5.85
N ALA A 318 7.25 -16.12 -4.94
CA ALA A 318 6.73 -15.26 -3.90
C ALA A 318 5.86 -14.10 -4.42
N SER A 319 6.14 -13.55 -5.61
CA SER A 319 5.30 -12.49 -6.21
C SER A 319 3.88 -12.96 -6.48
N LYS A 320 3.71 -14.20 -6.95
CA LYS A 320 2.39 -14.81 -7.18
C LYS A 320 1.68 -15.05 -5.85
N ALA A 321 2.40 -15.55 -4.84
CA ALA A 321 1.87 -15.76 -3.50
C ALA A 321 1.44 -14.44 -2.84
N PHE A 322 2.23 -13.37 -2.96
CA PHE A 322 1.90 -12.03 -2.48
C PHE A 322 0.62 -11.49 -3.12
N ASN A 323 0.52 -11.59 -4.45
CA ASN A 323 -0.66 -11.13 -5.18
C ASN A 323 -1.92 -11.95 -4.82
N SER A 324 -1.79 -13.27 -4.65
CA SER A 324 -2.91 -14.11 -4.18
C SER A 324 -3.33 -13.72 -2.76
N ARG A 325 -2.36 -13.59 -1.85
CA ARG A 325 -2.61 -13.23 -0.46
C ARG A 325 -3.25 -11.84 -0.34
N MET A 326 -2.83 -10.89 -1.18
CA MET A 326 -3.45 -9.56 -1.26
C MET A 326 -4.95 -9.67 -1.57
N LEU A 327 -5.33 -10.50 -2.56
CA LEU A 327 -6.75 -10.71 -2.89
C LEU A 327 -7.52 -11.34 -1.74
N ASP A 328 -6.93 -12.31 -1.05
CA ASP A 328 -7.58 -12.96 0.10
C ASP A 328 -7.75 -11.99 1.28
N CYS A 329 -6.75 -11.15 1.55
CA CYS A 329 -6.84 -10.07 2.53
C CYS A 329 -7.96 -9.08 2.19
N ILE A 330 -8.13 -8.74 0.90
CA ILE A 330 -9.24 -7.86 0.47
C ILE A 330 -10.59 -8.56 0.66
N ARG A 331 -10.72 -9.84 0.28
CA ARG A 331 -11.96 -10.60 0.51
C ARG A 331 -12.32 -10.65 1.99
N TRP A 332 -11.35 -10.93 2.84
CA TRP A 332 -11.52 -11.00 4.29
C TRP A 332 -11.92 -9.65 4.89
N THR A 333 -11.25 -8.56 4.52
CA THR A 333 -11.55 -7.21 5.02
C THR A 333 -12.92 -6.71 4.57
N LEU A 334 -13.30 -6.95 3.31
CA LEU A 334 -14.62 -6.59 2.79
C LEU A 334 -15.74 -7.55 3.21
N GLY A 335 -15.39 -8.72 3.74
CA GLY A 335 -16.32 -9.77 4.11
C GLY A 335 -17.02 -10.42 2.91
N LEU A 336 -16.34 -10.50 1.76
CA LEU A 336 -16.85 -11.08 0.51
C LEU A 336 -16.91 -12.61 0.53
N ASP A 337 -16.21 -13.23 1.47
CA ASP A 337 -16.15 -14.69 1.64
C ASP A 337 -16.39 -15.05 3.11
N GLU A 338 -17.47 -15.79 3.37
CA GLU A 338 -17.82 -16.23 4.73
C GLU A 338 -16.87 -17.30 5.28
N CYS A 339 -16.28 -18.14 4.42
CA CYS A 339 -15.33 -19.17 4.86
C CYS A 339 -14.01 -18.56 5.34
N LEU A 340 -13.60 -17.44 4.73
CA LEU A 340 -12.40 -16.70 5.15
C LEU A 340 -12.66 -15.84 6.40
N LYS A 341 -13.90 -15.42 6.69
CA LYS A 341 -14.16 -14.54 7.85
C LYS A 341 -13.68 -15.11 9.18
N ASP A 342 -13.84 -16.41 9.38
CA ASP A 342 -13.62 -17.07 10.68
C ASP A 342 -12.36 -17.95 10.72
N ASN A 343 -11.74 -18.25 9.57
CA ASN A 343 -10.60 -19.19 9.47
C ASN A 343 -9.34 -18.57 8.84
N PHE A 344 -9.27 -17.25 8.67
CA PHE A 344 -8.09 -16.61 8.10
C PHE A 344 -6.98 -16.53 9.14
N GLU A 345 -5.92 -17.32 8.96
CA GLU A 345 -4.78 -17.40 9.88
C GLU A 345 -4.23 -16.01 10.23
N ASP A 346 -4.35 -15.60 11.50
CA ASP A 346 -3.92 -14.29 12.01
C ASP A 346 -2.45 -13.97 11.67
N TRP A 347 -1.62 -15.00 11.57
CA TRP A 347 -0.22 -14.89 11.20
C TRP A 347 0.14 -15.90 10.12
N TYR A 348 0.43 -15.41 8.93
CA TYR A 348 0.94 -16.17 7.80
C TYR A 348 2.41 -15.82 7.56
N GLU A 349 3.27 -16.83 7.48
CA GLU A 349 4.67 -16.68 7.08
C GLU A 349 4.90 -17.45 5.79
N TYR A 350 5.28 -16.75 4.73
CA TYR A 350 5.63 -17.39 3.46
C TYR A 350 6.87 -18.25 3.62
N THR A 351 6.77 -19.52 3.21
CA THR A 351 7.91 -20.44 3.12
C THR A 351 8.25 -20.68 1.65
N ASP A 352 9.51 -20.49 1.27
CA ASP A 352 10.01 -20.96 -0.02
C ASP A 352 9.92 -22.51 -0.04
N LYS A 353 9.43 -23.07 -1.16
CA LYS A 353 9.30 -24.52 -1.33
C LYS A 353 10.46 -25.11 -2.11
#